data_AF-A0A6P8C2M9-F1
#
_entry.id   AF-A0A6P8C2M9-F1
#
_cell.length_a   1.000
_cell.length_b   1.000
_cell.length_c   1.000
_cell.angle_alpha   90.00
_cell.angle_beta   90.00
_cell.angle_gamma   90.00
#
_symmetry.space_group_name_H-M   'P 1'
#
loop_
_entity.id
_entity.type
_entity.pdbx_description
1 polymer ?
#
loop_
_entity_poly.entity_id
_entity_poly.type
_entity_poly.pdbx_seq_one_letter_code
_entity_poly.pdbx_strand_id
1 'polypeptide(L)'
;MEKLSDDLGLALCKKDILRRTRDLVQSQANAVEEHFDSIVKAIGERLEQLRARERSVEERFAEVVSKESELEKKAKEFEREVLMREERLAQLERRLEDCSRECREEEDRLASATDYLAECLRETEFKKKELVSVRDSVEECRREFGMKKQDLDECARELNLKERELGSIKTLIDEYNEELTSKKKDLDAIRKSTIACSAEVDSKESELAVLGKSVKDLEVERPKEDKVESLQKCSRRDSEEIGLKKAELASLQKTIREVRGDLDLKERECRVLCTSIKNNNVELETKKKELESTMALLVAREGELKSREYQLEISQKELALARAERDGCRREIHLAKASFEERSRILEAKERKLQGQLMVLIIQHECLQSREKADVLVFQKELLDMMIQMSLDPAKLVLQAMQELDSSSSFDSGVTKRSCLLLLRCLGEASPVIKPQVKEAAMALAKQWKAQLAASSANYIFGVLALLRLIVVYELIPAFCPNELEDLVNSISDHVETNELRVLLGLSRPLPC
;
A
#
# COMPACT_ATOMS: atom_id res chain seq x y z
N MET A 1 105.04 -94.77 -27.44
CA MET A 1 104.23 -94.65 -26.20
C MET A 1 103.86 -93.20 -25.90
N GLU A 2 104.68 -92.20 -26.23
CA GLU A 2 104.34 -90.77 -26.02
C GLU A 2 103.03 -90.30 -26.69
N LYS A 3 102.80 -90.60 -27.98
CA LYS A 3 101.55 -90.19 -28.67
C LYS A 3 100.26 -90.63 -27.96
N LEU A 4 100.23 -91.85 -27.42
CA LEU A 4 99.06 -92.37 -26.69
C LEU A 4 98.86 -91.68 -25.34
N SER A 5 99.94 -91.23 -24.70
CA SER A 5 99.89 -90.45 -23.45
C SER A 5 99.38 -89.04 -23.69
N ASP A 6 99.82 -88.40 -24.77
CA ASP A 6 99.38 -87.07 -25.17
C ASP A 6 97.89 -87.08 -25.59
N ASP A 7 97.46 -88.11 -26.34
CA ASP A 7 96.06 -88.30 -26.72
C ASP A 7 95.16 -88.55 -25.51
N LEU A 8 95.63 -89.31 -24.52
CA LEU A 8 94.92 -89.55 -23.25
C LEU A 8 94.84 -88.28 -22.40
N GLY A 9 95.92 -87.50 -22.31
CA GLY A 9 95.95 -86.20 -21.64
C GLY A 9 95.00 -85.19 -22.29
N LEU A 10 94.96 -85.14 -23.62
CA LEU A 10 94.03 -84.33 -24.39
C LEU A 10 92.57 -84.77 -24.18
N ALA A 11 92.31 -86.07 -24.13
CA ALA A 11 90.97 -86.62 -23.87
C ALA A 11 90.48 -86.30 -22.44
N LEU A 12 91.35 -86.39 -21.44
CA LEU A 12 91.04 -85.99 -20.06
C LEU A 12 90.76 -84.48 -19.95
N CYS A 13 91.57 -83.65 -20.61
CA CYS A 13 91.35 -82.20 -20.67
C CYS A 13 90.01 -81.85 -21.34
N LYS A 14 89.66 -82.49 -22.46
CA LYS A 14 88.35 -82.35 -23.12
C LYS A 14 87.19 -82.78 -22.21
N LYS A 15 87.34 -83.88 -21.47
CA LYS A 15 86.34 -84.36 -20.51
C LYS A 15 86.09 -83.35 -19.38
N ASP A 16 87.15 -82.75 -18.85
CA ASP A 16 87.03 -81.73 -17.80
C ASP A 16 86.43 -80.41 -18.31
N ILE A 17 86.77 -80.00 -19.54
CA ILE A 17 86.12 -78.86 -20.21
C ILE A 17 84.62 -79.14 -20.37
N LEU A 18 84.26 -80.33 -20.88
CA LEU A 18 82.85 -80.73 -21.06
C LEU A 18 82.07 -80.79 -19.73
N ARG A 19 82.71 -81.25 -18.65
CA ARG A 19 82.12 -81.23 -17.30
C ARG A 19 81.86 -79.79 -16.84
N ARG A 20 82.86 -78.91 -16.92
CA ARG A 20 82.70 -77.48 -16.56
C ARG A 20 81.64 -76.78 -17.40
N THR A 21 81.56 -77.05 -18.71
CA THR A 21 80.50 -76.48 -19.56
C THR A 21 79.12 -77.01 -19.20
N ARG A 22 78.99 -78.31 -18.84
CA ARG A 22 77.73 -78.87 -18.36
C ARG A 22 77.31 -78.22 -17.05
N ASP A 23 78.21 -78.09 -16.09
CA ASP A 23 77.93 -77.48 -14.78
C ASP A 23 77.56 -76.01 -14.95
N LEU A 24 78.23 -75.28 -15.86
CA LEU A 24 77.88 -73.90 -16.22
C LEU A 24 76.49 -73.82 -16.84
N VAL A 25 76.19 -74.64 -17.85
CA VAL A 25 74.86 -74.67 -18.50
C VAL A 25 73.77 -75.05 -17.50
N GLN A 26 74.03 -75.99 -16.59
CA GLN A 26 73.09 -76.35 -15.53
C GLN A 26 72.85 -75.19 -14.56
N SER A 27 73.91 -74.48 -14.14
CA SER A 27 73.77 -73.30 -13.28
C SER A 27 72.99 -72.18 -13.97
N GLN A 28 73.21 -71.97 -15.27
CA GLN A 28 72.47 -71.00 -16.07
C GLN A 28 71.00 -71.42 -16.26
N ALA A 29 70.73 -72.70 -16.51
CA ALA A 29 69.38 -73.23 -16.62
C ALA A 29 68.59 -73.02 -15.32
N ASN A 30 69.20 -73.32 -14.17
CA ASN A 30 68.58 -73.11 -12.86
C ASN A 30 68.31 -71.61 -12.59
N ALA A 31 69.26 -70.73 -12.91
CA ALA A 31 69.06 -69.27 -12.74
C ALA A 31 67.94 -68.73 -13.62
N VAL A 32 67.77 -69.28 -14.83
CA VAL A 32 66.66 -68.95 -15.73
C VAL A 32 65.33 -69.46 -15.17
N GLU A 33 65.29 -70.68 -14.64
CA GLU A 33 64.11 -71.25 -13.99
C GLU A 33 63.66 -70.42 -12.78
N GLU A 34 64.59 -70.05 -11.89
CA GLU A 34 64.32 -69.16 -10.75
C GLU A 34 63.82 -67.78 -11.18
N HIS A 35 64.36 -67.22 -12.27
CA HIS A 35 63.88 -65.95 -12.82
C HIS A 35 62.47 -66.06 -13.39
N PHE A 36 62.13 -67.17 -14.07
CA PHE A 36 60.77 -67.43 -14.53
C PHE A 36 59.79 -67.60 -13.36
N ASP A 37 60.16 -68.31 -12.31
CA ASP A 37 59.33 -68.45 -11.11
C ASP A 37 59.07 -67.10 -10.43
N SER A 38 60.10 -66.24 -10.36
CA SER A 38 59.96 -64.87 -9.85
C SER A 38 58.99 -64.03 -10.71
N ILE A 39 59.10 -64.13 -12.04
CA ILE A 39 58.17 -63.45 -12.97
C ILE A 39 56.75 -63.97 -12.78
N VAL A 40 56.54 -65.28 -12.74
CA VAL A 40 55.21 -65.89 -12.57
C VAL A 40 54.59 -65.42 -11.26
N LYS A 41 55.37 -65.38 -10.18
CA LYS A 41 54.93 -64.86 -8.88
C LYS A 41 54.54 -63.37 -8.97
N ALA A 42 55.38 -62.53 -9.56
CA ALA A 42 55.12 -61.10 -9.70
C ALA A 42 53.87 -60.81 -10.57
N ILE A 43 53.67 -61.60 -11.63
CA ILE A 43 52.45 -61.54 -12.46
C ILE A 43 51.23 -61.96 -11.64
N GLY A 44 51.33 -63.04 -10.87
CA GLY A 44 50.27 -63.50 -9.98
C GLY A 44 49.83 -62.43 -8.97
N GLU A 45 50.78 -61.84 -8.25
CA GLU A 45 50.53 -60.76 -7.30
C GLU A 45 49.87 -59.54 -7.97
N ARG A 46 50.32 -59.17 -9.17
CA ARG A 46 49.74 -58.05 -9.92
C ARG A 46 48.32 -58.34 -10.41
N LEU A 47 48.03 -59.58 -10.83
CA LEU A 47 46.68 -60.00 -11.20
C LEU A 47 45.73 -59.95 -10.01
N GLU A 48 46.16 -60.37 -8.83
CA GLU A 48 45.34 -60.25 -7.61
C GLU A 48 45.06 -58.79 -7.24
N GLN A 49 46.08 -57.92 -7.34
CA GLN A 49 45.90 -56.48 -7.12
C GLN A 49 44.91 -55.86 -8.12
N LEU A 50 44.97 -56.26 -9.40
CA LEU A 50 44.04 -55.78 -10.42
C LEU A 50 42.61 -56.25 -10.12
N ARG A 51 42.41 -57.52 -9.75
CA ARG A 51 41.08 -58.03 -9.33
C ARG A 51 40.54 -57.33 -8.09
N ALA A 52 41.40 -56.97 -7.13
CA ALA A 52 40.98 -56.20 -5.97
C ALA A 52 40.56 -54.77 -6.36
N ARG A 53 41.31 -54.13 -7.26
CA ARG A 53 40.96 -52.81 -7.81
C ARG A 53 39.68 -52.84 -8.62
N GLU A 54 39.48 -53.86 -9.44
CA GLU A 54 38.26 -54.09 -10.23
C GLU A 54 37.03 -54.16 -9.32
N ARG A 55 37.06 -55.01 -8.29
CA ARG A 55 35.97 -55.08 -7.29
C ARG A 55 35.71 -53.75 -6.60
N SER A 56 36.76 -53.03 -6.19
CA SER A 56 36.62 -51.71 -5.56
C SER A 56 36.02 -50.66 -6.51
N VAL A 57 36.29 -50.78 -7.81
CA VAL A 57 35.69 -49.91 -8.84
C VAL A 57 34.21 -50.27 -9.04
N GLU A 58 33.87 -51.55 -9.13
CA GLU A 58 32.49 -52.03 -9.24
C GLU A 58 31.62 -51.59 -8.05
N GLU A 59 32.13 -51.70 -6.82
CA GLU A 59 31.44 -51.23 -5.61
C GLU A 59 31.16 -49.72 -5.67
N ARG A 60 32.16 -48.92 -6.09
CA ARG A 60 31.98 -47.47 -6.25
C ARG A 60 30.98 -47.12 -7.34
N PHE A 61 30.96 -47.86 -8.46
CA PHE A 61 29.96 -47.67 -9.51
C PHE A 61 28.54 -47.97 -8.99
N ALA A 62 28.37 -49.05 -8.23
CA ALA A 62 27.07 -49.36 -7.63
C ALA A 62 26.59 -48.27 -6.65
N GLU A 63 27.50 -47.71 -5.84
CA GLU A 63 27.18 -46.58 -4.95
C GLU A 63 26.76 -45.33 -5.73
N VAL A 64 27.48 -45.00 -6.82
CA VAL A 64 27.14 -43.85 -7.68
C VAL A 64 25.76 -44.03 -8.30
N VAL A 65 25.45 -45.21 -8.84
CA VAL A 65 24.12 -45.50 -9.42
C VAL A 65 23.01 -45.38 -8.37
N SER A 66 23.25 -45.86 -7.14
CA SER A 66 22.28 -45.70 -6.05
C SER A 66 22.04 -44.23 -5.72
N LYS A 67 23.11 -43.42 -5.61
CA LYS A 67 23.01 -41.98 -5.33
C LYS A 67 22.33 -41.21 -6.46
N GLU A 68 22.61 -41.57 -7.71
CA GLU A 68 21.97 -40.99 -8.89
C GLU A 68 20.45 -41.21 -8.85
N SER A 69 20.01 -42.45 -8.53
CA SER A 69 18.58 -42.75 -8.36
C SER A 69 17.93 -41.95 -7.21
N GLU A 70 18.62 -41.76 -6.09
CA GLU A 70 18.11 -40.95 -4.99
C GLU A 70 18.00 -39.46 -5.36
N LEU A 71 19.00 -38.92 -6.06
CA LEU A 71 18.98 -37.54 -6.53
C LEU A 71 17.86 -37.32 -7.56
N GLU A 72 17.63 -38.28 -8.45
CA GLU A 72 16.54 -38.20 -9.43
C GLU A 72 15.16 -38.18 -8.73
N LYS A 73 14.97 -38.99 -7.67
CA LYS A 73 13.74 -38.95 -6.87
C LYS A 73 13.55 -37.60 -6.19
N LYS A 74 14.61 -37.05 -5.58
CA LYS A 74 14.58 -35.71 -4.96
C LYS A 74 14.30 -34.61 -5.97
N ALA A 75 14.90 -34.67 -7.16
CA ALA A 75 14.64 -33.70 -8.23
C ALA A 75 13.15 -33.68 -8.62
N LYS A 76 12.55 -34.86 -8.84
CA LYS A 76 11.11 -34.98 -9.13
C LYS A 76 10.22 -34.49 -7.99
N GLU A 77 10.64 -34.64 -6.74
CA GLU A 77 9.92 -34.10 -5.59
C GLU A 77 9.97 -32.57 -5.56
N PHE A 78 11.16 -31.99 -5.76
CA PHE A 78 11.34 -30.54 -5.88
C PHE A 78 10.53 -29.94 -7.04
N GLU A 79 10.50 -30.60 -8.21
CA GLU A 79 9.69 -30.16 -9.35
C GLU A 79 8.19 -30.08 -8.99
N ARG A 80 7.64 -31.10 -8.32
CA ARG A 80 6.24 -31.07 -7.86
C ARG A 80 6.00 -29.95 -6.85
N GLU A 81 6.94 -29.76 -5.93
CA GLU A 81 6.88 -28.70 -4.95
C GLU A 81 6.91 -27.30 -5.58
N VAL A 82 7.69 -27.10 -6.65
CA VAL A 82 7.73 -25.85 -7.42
C VAL A 82 6.41 -25.62 -8.12
N LEU A 83 5.86 -26.61 -8.83
CA LEU A 83 4.56 -26.50 -9.50
C LEU A 83 3.44 -26.12 -8.52
N MET A 84 3.38 -26.76 -7.35
CA MET A 84 2.39 -26.41 -6.31
C MET A 84 2.55 -24.98 -5.79
N ARG A 85 3.79 -24.45 -5.74
CA ARG A 85 4.04 -23.05 -5.35
C ARG A 85 3.65 -22.08 -6.45
N GLU A 86 3.91 -22.41 -7.72
CA GLU A 86 3.49 -21.61 -8.87
C GLU A 86 1.97 -21.50 -8.95
N GLU A 87 1.23 -22.60 -8.75
CA GLU A 87 -0.24 -22.58 -8.69
C GLU A 87 -0.77 -21.71 -7.56
N ARG A 88 -0.14 -21.77 -6.37
CA ARG A 88 -0.48 -20.91 -5.22
C ARG A 88 -0.21 -19.44 -5.52
N LEU A 89 0.91 -19.11 -6.17
CA LEU A 89 1.22 -17.75 -6.57
C LEU A 89 0.18 -17.22 -7.57
N ALA A 90 -0.18 -18.00 -8.58
CA ALA A 90 -1.21 -17.64 -9.54
C ALA A 90 -2.60 -17.46 -8.90
N GLN A 91 -2.89 -18.20 -7.81
CA GLN A 91 -4.12 -17.98 -7.03
C GLN A 91 -4.06 -16.67 -6.23
N LEU A 92 -2.91 -16.35 -5.62
CA LEU A 92 -2.72 -15.11 -4.86
C LEU A 92 -2.76 -13.88 -5.77
N GLU A 93 -2.17 -13.94 -6.96
CA GLU A 93 -2.21 -12.86 -7.96
C GLU A 93 -3.64 -12.55 -8.37
N ARG A 94 -4.46 -13.56 -8.68
CA ARG A 94 -5.89 -13.37 -8.99
C ARG A 94 -6.65 -12.71 -7.84
N ARG A 95 -6.44 -13.16 -6.61
CA ARG A 95 -7.07 -12.55 -5.42
C ARG A 95 -6.64 -11.09 -5.25
N LEU A 96 -5.37 -10.78 -5.49
CA LEU A 96 -4.85 -9.41 -5.40
C LEU A 96 -5.51 -8.52 -6.46
N GLU A 97 -5.71 -9.03 -7.67
CA GLU A 97 -6.37 -8.31 -8.76
C GLU A 97 -7.85 -8.06 -8.47
N ASP A 98 -8.56 -9.06 -7.94
CA ASP A 98 -9.94 -8.93 -7.48
C ASP A 98 -10.06 -7.88 -6.36
N CYS A 99 -9.22 -7.94 -5.33
CA CYS A 99 -9.19 -6.93 -4.26
C CYS A 99 -8.86 -5.53 -4.80
N SER A 100 -7.93 -5.42 -5.77
CA SER A 100 -7.58 -4.14 -6.37
C SER A 100 -8.74 -3.54 -7.16
N ARG A 101 -9.57 -4.37 -7.82
CA ARG A 101 -10.80 -3.92 -8.47
C ARG A 101 -11.83 -3.46 -7.47
N GLU A 102 -12.07 -4.22 -6.39
CA GLU A 102 -13.01 -3.84 -5.33
C GLU A 102 -12.61 -2.50 -4.68
N CYS A 103 -11.32 -2.28 -4.42
CA CYS A 103 -10.84 -1.01 -3.89
C CYS A 103 -11.15 0.16 -4.84
N ARG A 104 -10.97 0.00 -6.15
CA ARG A 104 -11.31 1.04 -7.14
C ARG A 104 -12.81 1.35 -7.16
N GLU A 105 -13.64 0.32 -7.10
CA GLU A 105 -15.10 0.49 -7.07
C GLU A 105 -15.56 1.25 -5.81
N GLU A 106 -14.95 0.97 -4.65
CA GLU A 106 -15.22 1.71 -3.42
C GLU A 106 -14.68 3.15 -3.45
N GLU A 107 -13.52 3.38 -4.07
CA GLU A 107 -13.00 4.74 -4.32
C GLU A 107 -13.97 5.55 -5.19
N ASP A 108 -14.49 4.97 -6.27
CA ASP A 108 -15.47 5.61 -7.16
C ASP A 108 -16.81 5.89 -6.44
N ARG A 109 -17.26 4.97 -5.59
CA ARG A 109 -18.45 5.16 -4.74
C ARG A 109 -18.25 6.30 -3.75
N LEU A 110 -17.08 6.38 -3.10
CA LEU A 110 -16.73 7.46 -2.18
C LEU A 110 -16.64 8.80 -2.88
N ALA A 111 -16.06 8.86 -4.09
CA ALA A 111 -16.03 10.07 -4.90
C ALA A 111 -17.45 10.56 -5.21
N SER A 112 -18.31 9.66 -5.69
CA SER A 112 -19.71 9.97 -5.99
C SER A 112 -20.50 10.44 -4.75
N ALA A 113 -20.29 9.81 -3.59
CA ALA A 113 -20.91 10.21 -2.34
C ALA A 113 -20.42 11.60 -1.87
N THR A 114 -19.14 11.89 -2.07
CA THR A 114 -18.54 13.19 -1.74
C THR A 114 -19.13 14.30 -2.59
N ASP A 115 -19.29 14.07 -3.90
CA ASP A 115 -19.92 15.04 -4.82
C ASP A 115 -21.39 15.30 -4.45
N TYR A 116 -22.14 14.24 -4.13
CA TYR A 116 -23.52 14.36 -3.66
C TYR A 116 -23.62 15.16 -2.35
N LEU A 117 -22.71 14.92 -1.39
CA LEU A 117 -22.66 15.69 -0.14
C LEU A 117 -22.32 17.16 -0.39
N ALA A 118 -21.39 17.45 -1.30
CA ALA A 118 -21.05 18.82 -1.68
C ALA A 118 -22.25 19.55 -2.32
N GLU A 119 -23.07 18.85 -3.09
CA GLU A 119 -24.33 19.39 -3.62
C GLU A 119 -25.36 19.66 -2.51
N CYS A 120 -25.55 18.70 -1.60
CA CYS A 120 -26.43 18.88 -0.45
C CYS A 120 -26.01 20.09 0.40
N LEU A 121 -24.71 20.26 0.64
CA LEU A 121 -24.19 21.42 1.37
C LEU A 121 -24.55 22.73 0.66
N ARG A 122 -24.32 22.82 -0.66
CA ARG A 122 -24.72 24.01 -1.45
C ARG A 122 -26.21 24.30 -1.34
N GLU A 123 -27.06 23.28 -1.43
CA GLU A 123 -28.51 23.45 -1.29
C GLU A 123 -28.91 23.94 0.12
N THR A 124 -28.29 23.39 1.16
CA THR A 124 -28.56 23.84 2.54
C THR A 124 -28.11 25.29 2.77
N GLU A 125 -26.98 25.70 2.21
CA GLU A 125 -26.52 27.09 2.27
C GLU A 125 -27.47 28.04 1.54
N PHE A 126 -27.98 27.62 0.38
CA PHE A 126 -28.98 28.38 -0.38
C PHE A 126 -30.28 28.54 0.43
N LYS A 127 -30.85 27.43 0.94
CA LYS A 127 -32.05 27.46 1.79
C LYS A 127 -31.86 28.31 3.05
N LYS A 128 -30.65 28.28 3.64
CA LYS A 128 -30.31 29.14 4.78
C LYS A 128 -30.37 30.63 4.40
N LYS A 129 -29.88 31.02 3.22
CA LYS A 129 -29.97 32.41 2.72
C LYS A 129 -31.43 32.81 2.47
N GLU A 130 -32.24 31.94 1.86
CA GLU A 130 -33.68 32.20 1.68
C GLU A 130 -34.40 32.39 3.01
N LEU A 131 -34.14 31.53 4.01
CA LEU A 131 -34.72 31.66 5.35
C LEU A 131 -34.35 32.97 6.04
N VAL A 132 -33.13 33.48 5.82
CA VAL A 132 -32.73 34.80 6.32
C VAL A 132 -33.57 35.89 5.64
N SER A 133 -33.70 35.87 4.31
CA SER A 133 -34.52 36.86 3.58
C SER A 133 -36.00 36.84 3.99
N VAL A 134 -36.58 35.65 4.20
CA VAL A 134 -37.95 35.50 4.69
C VAL A 134 -38.08 36.06 6.11
N ARG A 135 -37.12 35.78 6.98
CA ARG A 135 -37.10 36.32 8.36
C ARG A 135 -37.10 37.83 8.36
N ASP A 136 -36.21 38.46 7.58
CA ASP A 136 -36.10 39.91 7.49
C ASP A 136 -37.43 40.53 7.02
N SER A 137 -38.07 39.91 6.01
CA SER A 137 -39.38 40.34 5.50
C SER A 137 -40.49 40.21 6.55
N VAL A 138 -40.48 39.14 7.36
CA VAL A 138 -41.44 38.95 8.46
C VAL A 138 -41.22 39.97 9.57
N GLU A 139 -39.97 40.29 9.91
CA GLU A 139 -39.64 41.32 10.90
C GLU A 139 -40.10 42.70 10.44
N GLU A 140 -39.96 43.01 9.16
CA GLU A 140 -40.51 44.22 8.56
C GLU A 140 -42.04 44.28 8.66
N CYS A 141 -42.74 43.23 8.23
CA CYS A 141 -44.19 43.16 8.30
C CYS A 141 -44.69 43.28 9.77
N ARG A 142 -43.97 42.69 10.72
CA ARG A 142 -44.24 42.82 12.16
C ARG A 142 -44.12 44.29 12.62
N ARG A 143 -43.10 45.01 12.15
CA ARG A 143 -42.87 46.42 12.46
C ARG A 143 -44.02 47.30 11.94
N GLU A 144 -44.41 47.10 10.69
CA GLU A 144 -45.53 47.82 10.07
C GLU A 144 -46.85 47.57 10.79
N PHE A 145 -47.14 46.31 11.13
CA PHE A 145 -48.33 45.95 11.90
C PHE A 145 -48.31 46.61 13.29
N GLY A 146 -47.14 46.68 13.93
CA GLY A 146 -46.94 47.42 15.17
C GLY A 146 -47.32 48.89 15.06
N MET A 147 -46.91 49.57 13.98
CA MET A 147 -47.28 50.97 13.72
C MET A 147 -48.78 51.11 13.48
N LYS A 148 -49.37 50.29 12.59
CA LYS A 148 -50.83 50.33 12.32
C LYS A 148 -51.67 50.06 13.57
N LYS A 149 -51.19 49.21 14.47
CA LYS A 149 -51.85 48.96 15.76
C LYS A 149 -51.84 50.22 16.63
N GLN A 150 -50.71 50.93 16.71
CA GLN A 150 -50.63 52.20 17.44
C GLN A 150 -51.57 53.25 16.86
N ASP A 151 -51.62 53.37 15.52
CA ASP A 151 -52.55 54.28 14.83
C ASP A 151 -54.01 53.93 15.13
N LEU A 152 -54.35 52.63 15.18
CA LEU A 152 -55.69 52.17 15.52
C LEU A 152 -56.05 52.50 16.97
N ASP A 153 -55.12 52.28 17.90
CA ASP A 153 -55.30 52.62 19.32
C ASP A 153 -55.47 54.14 19.50
N GLU A 154 -54.82 54.96 18.67
CA GLU A 154 -55.01 56.41 18.59
C GLU A 154 -56.40 56.79 18.08
N CYS A 155 -56.81 56.25 16.93
CA CYS A 155 -58.16 56.45 16.39
C CYS A 155 -59.24 56.02 17.39
N ALA A 156 -59.04 54.92 18.10
CA ALA A 156 -59.97 54.44 19.12
C ALA A 156 -60.08 55.43 20.29
N ARG A 157 -58.96 56.03 20.73
CA ARG A 157 -58.96 57.09 21.76
C ARG A 157 -59.71 58.33 21.29
N GLU A 158 -59.48 58.77 20.06
CA GLU A 158 -60.19 59.91 19.46
C GLU A 158 -61.69 59.66 19.35
N LEU A 159 -62.08 58.47 18.91
CA LEU A 159 -63.50 58.11 18.75
C LEU A 159 -64.22 58.10 20.10
N ASN A 160 -63.59 57.55 21.15
CA ASN A 160 -64.10 57.63 22.52
C ASN A 160 -64.22 59.06 23.05
N LEU A 161 -63.33 59.98 22.62
CA LEU A 161 -63.44 61.39 22.97
C LEU A 161 -64.66 62.03 22.27
N LYS A 162 -64.82 61.77 20.97
CA LYS A 162 -65.96 62.26 20.18
C LYS A 162 -67.29 61.72 20.67
N GLU A 163 -67.33 60.45 21.09
CA GLU A 163 -68.54 59.85 21.69
C GLU A 163 -68.93 60.54 23.01
N ARG A 164 -67.96 60.88 23.86
CA ARG A 164 -68.21 61.69 25.06
C ARG A 164 -68.70 63.10 24.73
N GLU A 165 -68.08 63.78 23.76
CA GLU A 165 -68.52 65.09 23.30
C GLU A 165 -69.97 65.05 22.79
N LEU A 166 -70.32 64.05 21.97
CA LEU A 166 -71.69 63.82 21.51
C LEU A 166 -72.65 63.53 22.67
N GLY A 167 -72.21 62.78 23.68
CA GLY A 167 -72.95 62.57 24.92
C GLY A 167 -73.27 63.89 25.64
N SER A 168 -72.28 64.77 25.80
CA SER A 168 -72.48 66.10 26.40
C SER A 168 -73.37 67.02 25.56
N ILE A 169 -73.27 66.96 24.23
CA ILE A 169 -74.17 67.71 23.33
C ILE A 169 -75.60 67.20 23.48
N LYS A 170 -75.78 65.88 23.59
CA LYS A 170 -77.09 65.27 23.77
C LYS A 170 -77.75 65.70 25.08
N THR A 171 -77.01 65.71 26.19
CA THR A 171 -77.54 66.19 27.48
C THR A 171 -77.94 67.67 27.40
N LEU A 172 -77.13 68.51 26.76
CA LEU A 172 -77.50 69.92 26.53
C LEU A 172 -78.77 70.07 25.69
N ILE A 173 -78.93 69.26 24.64
CA ILE A 173 -80.16 69.26 23.81
C ILE A 173 -81.36 68.86 24.65
N ASP A 174 -81.24 67.83 25.49
CA ASP A 174 -82.31 67.38 26.39
C ASP A 174 -82.68 68.48 27.39
N GLU A 175 -81.70 69.15 28.01
CA GLU A 175 -81.90 70.31 28.89
C GLU A 175 -82.63 71.47 28.16
N TYR A 176 -82.18 71.84 26.96
CA TYR A 176 -82.85 72.86 26.15
C TYR A 176 -84.28 72.46 25.78
N ASN A 177 -84.52 71.19 25.44
CA ASN A 177 -85.86 70.70 25.13
C ASN A 177 -86.77 70.74 26.36
N GLU A 178 -86.28 70.34 27.54
CA GLU A 178 -87.01 70.47 28.80
C GLU A 178 -87.38 71.93 29.09
N GLU A 179 -86.42 72.85 28.97
CA GLU A 179 -86.66 74.29 29.11
C GLU A 179 -87.71 74.79 28.10
N LEU A 180 -87.65 74.32 26.86
CA LEU A 180 -88.61 74.67 25.80
C LEU A 180 -90.01 74.13 26.11
N THR A 181 -90.12 72.93 26.70
CA THR A 181 -91.41 72.39 27.17
C THR A 181 -91.95 73.16 28.37
N SER A 182 -91.08 73.62 29.28
CA SER A 182 -91.48 74.49 30.39
C SER A 182 -91.99 75.83 29.88
N LYS A 183 -91.24 76.51 29.01
CA LYS A 183 -91.67 77.76 28.35
C LYS A 183 -92.96 77.58 27.57
N LYS A 184 -93.16 76.43 26.93
CA LYS A 184 -94.43 76.10 26.25
C LYS A 184 -95.60 75.98 27.23
N LYS A 185 -95.40 75.34 28.40
CA LYS A 185 -96.41 75.29 29.46
C LYS A 185 -96.71 76.68 30.03
N ASP A 186 -95.69 77.51 30.22
CA ASP A 186 -95.83 78.89 30.67
C ASP A 186 -96.62 79.72 29.64
N LEU A 187 -96.32 79.57 28.35
CA LEU A 187 -97.09 80.19 27.26
C LEU A 187 -98.55 79.70 27.24
N ASP A 188 -98.79 78.40 27.46
CA ASP A 188 -100.16 77.88 27.56
C ASP A 188 -100.89 78.42 28.82
N ALA A 189 -100.18 78.64 29.93
CA ALA A 189 -100.72 79.27 31.12
C ALA A 189 -101.03 80.76 30.89
N ILE A 190 -100.13 81.50 30.24
CA ILE A 190 -100.36 82.89 29.79
C ILE A 190 -101.55 82.95 28.83
N ARG A 191 -101.64 82.01 27.88
CA ARG A 191 -102.77 81.92 26.94
C ARG A 191 -104.09 81.66 27.68
N LYS A 192 -104.10 80.76 28.67
CA LYS A 192 -105.28 80.52 29.53
C LYS A 192 -105.65 81.75 30.35
N SER A 193 -104.67 82.47 30.92
CA SER A 193 -104.85 83.75 31.61
C SER A 193 -105.35 84.86 30.68
N THR A 194 -104.91 84.89 29.42
CA THR A 194 -105.36 85.85 28.39
C THR A 194 -106.81 85.58 28.00
N ILE A 195 -107.22 84.31 27.88
CA ILE A 195 -108.63 83.92 27.68
C ILE A 195 -109.48 84.27 28.91
N ALA A 196 -108.92 84.19 30.12
CA ALA A 196 -109.61 84.64 31.34
C ALA A 196 -109.74 86.18 31.40
N CYS A 197 -108.71 86.93 30.98
CA CYS A 197 -108.77 88.39 30.83
C CYS A 197 -109.70 88.82 29.70
N SER A 198 -109.84 88.05 28.61
CA SER A 198 -110.83 88.33 27.58
C SER A 198 -112.26 88.09 28.09
N ALA A 199 -112.48 87.05 28.91
CA ALA A 199 -113.76 86.82 29.58
C ALA A 199 -114.09 87.91 30.63
N GLU A 200 -113.08 88.51 31.26
CA GLU A 200 -113.23 89.67 32.15
C GLU A 200 -113.51 90.98 31.38
N VAL A 201 -112.96 91.13 30.17
CA VAL A 201 -113.31 92.19 29.21
C VAL A 201 -114.72 92.01 28.66
N ASP A 202 -115.15 90.79 28.31
CA ASP A 202 -116.53 90.48 27.91
C ASP A 202 -117.51 90.75 29.07
N SER A 203 -117.10 90.47 30.32
CA SER A 203 -117.86 90.79 31.54
C SER A 203 -117.91 92.30 31.84
N LYS A 204 -116.92 93.09 31.37
CA LYS A 204 -116.87 94.56 31.47
C LYS A 204 -117.55 95.25 30.27
N GLU A 205 -117.59 94.63 29.10
CA GLU A 205 -118.45 95.03 27.95
C GLU A 205 -119.94 94.86 28.29
N SER A 206 -120.31 93.88 29.12
CA SER A 206 -121.66 93.76 29.68
C SER A 206 -121.99 94.77 30.81
N GLU A 207 -121.03 95.55 31.32
CA GLU A 207 -121.24 96.65 32.28
C GLU A 207 -121.27 98.05 31.60
N LEU A 208 -120.85 98.17 30.33
CA LEU A 208 -120.85 99.43 29.55
C LEU A 208 -121.91 99.45 28.42
N ALA A 209 -123.06 98.81 28.63
CA ALA A 209 -124.16 98.78 27.68
C ALA A 209 -125.53 99.18 28.28
N VAL A 210 -125.56 100.21 29.14
CA VAL A 210 -126.81 100.94 29.49
C VAL A 210 -126.52 102.44 29.68
N LEU A 211 -126.43 103.19 28.56
CA LEU A 211 -127.16 104.46 28.31
C LEU A 211 -126.62 105.18 27.06
N GLY A 212 -127.47 105.29 26.02
CA GLY A 212 -127.21 106.19 24.90
C GLY A 212 -128.08 105.93 23.66
N LYS A 213 -129.40 105.92 23.82
CA LYS A 213 -130.44 105.61 22.82
C LYS A 213 -130.42 106.48 21.54
N SER A 214 -131.04 105.91 20.48
CA SER A 214 -131.57 106.48 19.20
C SER A 214 -130.59 106.45 18.01
N VAL A 215 -130.93 106.02 16.78
CA VAL A 215 -132.24 105.79 16.12
C VAL A 215 -132.03 105.10 14.74
N LYS A 216 -133.07 104.36 14.26
CA LYS A 216 -133.41 103.96 12.85
C LYS A 216 -132.50 102.97 12.10
N ASP A 217 -132.96 101.99 11.30
CA ASP A 217 -134.29 101.49 10.88
C ASP A 217 -134.09 100.07 10.27
N LEU A 218 -135.09 99.17 10.47
CA LEU A 218 -135.69 98.12 9.60
C LEU A 218 -134.78 97.15 8.79
N GLU A 219 -135.00 95.83 8.63
CA GLU A 219 -136.17 94.96 8.35
C GLU A 219 -135.83 93.50 8.80
N VAL A 220 -136.63 92.73 9.55
CA VAL A 220 -137.83 91.91 9.22
C VAL A 220 -137.68 90.92 8.06
N GLU A 221 -137.58 89.61 8.36
CA GLU A 221 -138.66 88.62 8.12
C GLU A 221 -138.42 87.25 8.84
N ARG A 222 -139.54 86.57 9.10
CA ARG A 222 -139.75 85.29 9.82
C ARG A 222 -139.77 84.09 8.81
N PRO A 223 -140.21 82.85 9.15
CA PRO A 223 -139.75 81.85 10.15
C PRO A 223 -139.66 80.39 9.57
N LYS A 224 -139.39 79.41 10.47
CA LYS A 224 -139.52 77.92 10.35
C LYS A 224 -138.33 77.24 9.65
N GLU A 225 -137.85 76.05 10.01
CA GLU A 225 -138.50 74.86 10.56
C GLU A 225 -137.42 73.88 11.10
N ASP A 226 -137.78 73.11 12.12
CA ASP A 226 -137.34 71.74 12.43
C ASP A 226 -135.87 71.27 12.43
N LYS A 227 -135.52 70.74 13.62
CA LYS A 227 -134.91 69.41 13.89
C LYS A 227 -133.40 69.17 13.71
N VAL A 228 -132.83 68.88 14.90
CA VAL A 228 -131.92 67.77 15.24
C VAL A 228 -130.45 67.95 14.85
N GLU A 229 -129.60 68.15 15.87
CA GLU A 229 -128.22 67.67 15.82
C GLU A 229 -127.65 67.34 17.21
N SER A 230 -128.21 66.29 17.82
CA SER A 230 -127.62 65.54 18.94
C SER A 230 -126.45 64.64 18.49
N LEU A 231 -125.64 65.11 17.54
CA LEU A 231 -124.48 64.40 16.98
C LEU A 231 -123.19 65.24 16.97
N GLN A 232 -123.01 66.14 17.94
CA GLN A 232 -121.77 66.94 18.06
C GLN A 232 -121.07 66.78 19.42
N LYS A 233 -120.97 65.52 19.90
CA LYS A 233 -120.13 65.16 21.07
C LYS A 233 -119.46 63.77 20.98
N CYS A 234 -119.60 63.09 19.84
CA CYS A 234 -118.93 61.83 19.52
C CYS A 234 -117.66 62.02 18.65
N SER A 235 -117.64 63.03 17.75
CA SER A 235 -116.54 63.20 16.77
C SER A 235 -115.21 63.75 17.33
N ARG A 236 -115.18 64.44 18.48
CA ARG A 236 -113.91 64.95 19.06
C ARG A 236 -113.08 63.86 19.76
N ARG A 237 -113.71 62.87 20.40
CA ARG A 237 -112.98 61.76 21.05
C ARG A 237 -112.33 60.83 20.02
N ASP A 238 -113.01 60.60 18.90
CA ASP A 238 -112.46 59.80 17.80
C ASP A 238 -111.29 60.51 17.10
N SER A 239 -111.26 61.85 17.00
CA SER A 239 -110.16 62.59 16.39
C SER A 239 -108.88 62.65 17.24
N GLU A 240 -108.99 62.66 18.57
CA GLU A 240 -107.85 62.64 19.49
C GLU A 240 -107.30 61.21 19.66
N GLU A 241 -108.16 60.18 19.68
CA GLU A 241 -107.74 58.78 19.65
C GLU A 241 -107.09 58.39 18.32
N ILE A 242 -107.59 58.88 17.18
CA ILE A 242 -106.93 58.74 15.88
C ILE A 242 -105.57 59.48 15.88
N GLY A 243 -105.47 60.64 16.53
CA GLY A 243 -104.20 61.38 16.67
C GLY A 243 -103.15 60.63 17.49
N LEU A 244 -103.54 60.07 18.64
CA LEU A 244 -102.67 59.23 19.49
C LEU A 244 -102.27 57.94 18.78
N LYS A 245 -103.23 57.25 18.15
CA LYS A 245 -102.93 56.04 17.36
C LYS A 245 -102.03 56.34 16.16
N LYS A 246 -102.14 57.52 15.53
CA LYS A 246 -101.25 57.97 14.44
C LYS A 246 -99.83 58.28 14.94
N ALA A 247 -99.69 58.81 16.15
CA ALA A 247 -98.40 59.02 16.80
C ALA A 247 -97.74 57.70 17.26
N GLU A 248 -98.52 56.76 17.81
CA GLU A 248 -98.07 55.40 18.13
C GLU A 248 -97.65 54.63 16.87
N LEU A 249 -98.41 54.75 15.77
CA LEU A 249 -98.05 54.19 14.47
C LEU A 249 -96.74 54.77 13.93
N ALA A 250 -96.52 56.08 14.11
CA ALA A 250 -95.26 56.73 13.70
C ALA A 250 -94.06 56.26 14.55
N SER A 251 -94.28 56.04 15.86
CA SER A 251 -93.29 55.47 16.78
C SER A 251 -92.93 54.02 16.41
N LEU A 252 -93.95 53.17 16.20
CA LEU A 252 -93.77 51.80 15.72
C LEU A 252 -93.09 51.74 14.35
N GLN A 253 -93.43 52.65 13.43
CA GLN A 253 -92.74 52.75 12.13
C GLN A 253 -91.26 53.19 12.25
N LYS A 254 -90.89 53.89 13.32
CA LYS A 254 -89.50 54.26 13.60
C LYS A 254 -88.73 53.06 14.15
N THR A 255 -89.27 52.35 15.14
CA THR A 255 -88.63 51.15 15.70
C THR A 255 -88.53 50.02 14.69
N ILE A 256 -89.55 49.83 13.83
CA ILE A 256 -89.50 48.88 12.71
C ILE A 256 -88.36 49.23 11.75
N ARG A 257 -88.11 50.51 11.49
CA ARG A 257 -86.98 50.96 10.63
C ARG A 257 -85.63 50.69 11.26
N GLU A 258 -85.49 50.94 12.56
CA GLU A 258 -84.26 50.67 13.32
C GLU A 258 -83.94 49.17 13.35
N VAL A 259 -84.91 48.33 13.74
CA VAL A 259 -84.77 46.86 13.74
C VAL A 259 -84.44 46.32 12.35
N ARG A 260 -85.00 46.91 11.29
CA ARG A 260 -84.67 46.54 9.90
C ARG A 260 -83.22 46.87 9.56
N GLY A 261 -82.70 48.03 10.00
CA GLY A 261 -81.31 48.41 9.82
C GLY A 261 -80.34 47.46 10.54
N ASP A 262 -80.66 47.07 11.78
CA ASP A 262 -79.88 46.12 12.55
C ASP A 262 -79.89 44.72 11.92
N LEU A 263 -81.05 44.29 11.41
CA LEU A 263 -81.19 43.02 10.70
C LEU A 263 -80.33 43.02 9.42
N ASP A 264 -80.34 44.11 8.64
CA ASP A 264 -79.52 44.26 7.44
C ASP A 264 -78.02 44.24 7.76
N LEU A 265 -77.60 44.85 8.88
CA LEU A 265 -76.21 44.78 9.37
C LEU A 265 -75.82 43.36 9.76
N LYS A 266 -76.65 42.67 10.55
CA LYS A 266 -76.41 41.27 10.94
C LYS A 266 -76.39 40.34 9.74
N GLU A 267 -77.22 40.57 8.73
CA GLU A 267 -77.20 39.83 7.48
C GLU A 267 -75.88 40.03 6.72
N ARG A 268 -75.34 41.26 6.68
CA ARG A 268 -74.01 41.53 6.11
C ARG A 268 -72.88 40.85 6.89
N GLU A 269 -72.90 40.91 8.21
CA GLU A 269 -71.92 40.21 9.06
C GLU A 269 -71.95 38.69 8.82
N CYS A 270 -73.15 38.09 8.80
CA CYS A 270 -73.32 36.67 8.48
C CYS A 270 -72.77 36.33 7.09
N ARG A 271 -73.00 37.18 6.09
CA ARG A 271 -72.41 36.99 4.74
C ARG A 271 -70.88 36.97 4.77
N VAL A 272 -70.26 37.91 5.48
CA VAL A 272 -68.79 37.96 5.61
C VAL A 272 -68.27 36.71 6.33
N LEU A 273 -68.89 36.31 7.44
CA LEU A 273 -68.52 35.08 8.14
C LEU A 273 -68.66 33.84 7.26
N CYS A 274 -69.75 33.72 6.49
CA CYS A 274 -69.91 32.63 5.53
C CYS A 274 -68.78 32.59 4.50
N THR A 275 -68.36 33.75 3.96
CA THR A 275 -67.22 33.80 3.03
C THR A 275 -65.91 33.40 3.69
N SER A 276 -65.66 33.86 4.92
CA SER A 276 -64.45 33.52 5.68
C SER A 276 -64.38 32.03 6.02
N ILE A 277 -65.49 31.43 6.46
CA ILE A 277 -65.60 29.99 6.70
C ILE A 277 -65.31 29.21 5.42
N LYS A 278 -65.86 29.65 4.28
CA LYS A 278 -65.66 29.00 2.99
C LYS A 278 -64.19 29.01 2.57
N ASN A 279 -63.50 30.15 2.74
CA ASN A 279 -62.08 30.28 2.44
C ASN A 279 -61.22 29.39 3.36
N ASN A 280 -61.49 29.41 4.66
CA ASN A 280 -60.76 28.57 5.63
C ASN A 280 -60.93 27.08 5.34
N ASN A 281 -62.11 26.66 4.86
CA ASN A 281 -62.38 25.27 4.52
C ASN A 281 -61.55 24.82 3.29
N VAL A 282 -61.37 25.71 2.30
CA VAL A 282 -60.48 25.47 1.17
C VAL A 282 -59.02 25.35 1.64
N GLU A 283 -58.56 26.25 2.51
CA GLU A 283 -57.20 26.21 3.05
C GLU A 283 -56.92 24.93 3.85
N LEU A 284 -57.87 24.51 4.69
CA LEU A 284 -57.79 23.24 5.42
C LEU A 284 -57.65 22.06 4.47
N GLU A 285 -58.41 22.04 3.38
CA GLU A 285 -58.37 20.92 2.45
C GLU A 285 -57.10 20.91 1.59
N THR A 286 -56.50 22.08 1.33
CA THR A 286 -55.14 22.14 0.75
C THR A 286 -54.09 21.60 1.73
N LYS A 287 -54.11 22.02 3.00
CA LYS A 287 -53.16 21.55 4.02
C LYS A 287 -53.30 20.04 4.29
N LYS A 288 -54.51 19.51 4.26
CA LYS A 288 -54.76 18.07 4.37
C LYS A 288 -54.10 17.29 3.24
N LYS A 289 -54.23 17.75 1.98
CA LYS A 289 -53.58 17.12 0.83
C LYS A 289 -52.05 17.19 0.91
N GLU A 290 -51.50 18.32 1.35
CA GLU A 290 -50.07 18.46 1.60
C GLU A 290 -49.59 17.47 2.67
N LEU A 291 -50.34 17.35 3.77
CA LEU A 291 -50.02 16.39 4.84
C LEU A 291 -50.05 14.94 4.33
N GLU A 292 -51.08 14.57 3.55
CA GLU A 292 -51.18 13.24 2.92
C GLU A 292 -49.99 12.97 1.99
N SER A 293 -49.55 13.96 1.21
CA SER A 293 -48.36 13.85 0.37
C SER A 293 -47.08 13.66 1.19
N THR A 294 -46.91 14.42 2.28
CA THR A 294 -45.74 14.26 3.16
C THR A 294 -45.72 12.91 3.88
N MET A 295 -46.88 12.40 4.31
CA MET A 295 -47.00 11.05 4.87
C MET A 295 -46.57 9.98 3.87
N ALA A 296 -46.97 10.10 2.60
CA ALA A 296 -46.56 9.15 1.56
C ALA A 296 -45.05 9.16 1.34
N LEU A 297 -44.41 10.34 1.33
CA LEU A 297 -42.95 10.46 1.20
C LEU A 297 -42.21 9.86 2.41
N LEU A 298 -42.73 10.04 3.63
CA LEU A 298 -42.15 9.44 4.83
C LEU A 298 -42.22 7.91 4.79
N VAL A 299 -43.35 7.34 4.37
CA VAL A 299 -43.50 5.88 4.20
C VAL A 299 -42.52 5.35 3.16
N ALA A 300 -42.33 6.05 2.04
CA ALA A 300 -41.34 5.68 1.03
C ALA A 300 -39.91 5.70 1.60
N ARG A 301 -39.54 6.76 2.33
CA ARG A 301 -38.22 6.87 3.00
C ARG A 301 -38.01 5.79 4.05
N GLU A 302 -39.03 5.42 4.81
CA GLU A 302 -38.95 4.32 5.77
C GLU A 302 -38.65 2.98 5.08
N GLY A 303 -39.26 2.74 3.92
CA GLY A 303 -38.96 1.57 3.09
C GLY A 303 -37.52 1.54 2.59
N GLU A 304 -37.03 2.68 2.07
CA GLU A 304 -35.63 2.83 1.64
C GLU A 304 -34.64 2.58 2.79
N LEU A 305 -34.92 3.11 3.98
CA LEU A 305 -34.08 2.92 5.17
C LEU A 305 -34.03 1.45 5.58
N LYS A 306 -35.16 0.74 5.59
CA LYS A 306 -35.20 -0.71 5.87
C LYS A 306 -34.40 -1.51 4.86
N SER A 307 -34.48 -1.16 3.58
CA SER A 307 -33.67 -1.80 2.53
C SER A 307 -32.18 -1.55 2.75
N ARG A 308 -31.79 -0.31 3.10
CA ARG A 308 -30.39 0.05 3.37
C ARG A 308 -29.84 -0.59 4.64
N GLU A 309 -30.66 -0.75 5.67
CA GLU A 309 -30.32 -1.47 6.90
C GLU A 309 -30.02 -2.94 6.60
N TYR A 310 -30.86 -3.61 5.79
CA TYR A 310 -30.62 -4.99 5.36
C TYR A 310 -29.31 -5.14 4.56
N GLN A 311 -29.03 -4.20 3.65
CA GLN A 311 -27.77 -4.19 2.89
C GLN A 311 -26.54 -4.00 3.78
N LEU A 312 -26.63 -3.11 4.78
CA LEU A 312 -25.57 -2.92 5.77
C LEU A 312 -25.32 -4.19 6.59
N GLU A 313 -26.37 -4.91 6.97
CA GLU A 313 -26.24 -6.16 7.72
C GLU A 313 -25.52 -7.25 6.90
N ILE A 314 -25.81 -7.34 5.60
CA ILE A 314 -25.07 -8.24 4.68
C ILE A 314 -23.60 -7.81 4.60
N SER A 315 -23.34 -6.53 4.34
CA SER A 315 -21.98 -5.99 4.22
C SER A 315 -21.16 -6.21 5.50
N GLN A 316 -21.79 -6.11 6.67
CA GLN A 316 -21.14 -6.40 7.97
C GLN A 316 -20.75 -7.88 8.10
N LYS A 317 -21.59 -8.80 7.63
CA LYS A 317 -21.28 -10.24 7.64
C LYS A 317 -20.13 -10.57 6.70
N GLU A 318 -20.10 -9.99 5.51
CA GLU A 318 -19.00 -10.14 4.54
C GLU A 318 -17.68 -9.61 5.10
N LEU A 319 -17.69 -8.42 5.71
CA LEU A 319 -16.51 -7.86 6.40
C LEU A 319 -16.03 -8.75 7.56
N ALA A 320 -16.94 -9.38 8.30
CA ALA A 320 -16.58 -10.31 9.37
C ALA A 320 -15.88 -11.57 8.82
N LEU A 321 -16.37 -12.12 7.70
CA LEU A 321 -15.73 -13.23 7.01
C LEU A 321 -14.34 -12.85 6.49
N ALA A 322 -14.21 -11.72 5.80
CA ALA A 322 -12.93 -11.23 5.28
C ALA A 322 -11.90 -11.02 6.40
N ARG A 323 -12.33 -10.50 7.57
CA ARG A 323 -11.46 -10.37 8.75
C ARG A 323 -10.97 -11.74 9.26
N ALA A 324 -11.86 -12.73 9.33
CA ALA A 324 -11.51 -14.07 9.77
C ALA A 324 -10.49 -14.74 8.82
N GLU A 325 -10.67 -14.60 7.50
CA GLU A 325 -9.74 -15.11 6.50
C GLU A 325 -8.36 -14.44 6.60
N ARG A 326 -8.32 -13.12 6.74
CA ARG A 326 -7.09 -12.36 6.93
C ARG A 326 -6.34 -12.81 8.20
N ASP A 327 -7.07 -13.05 9.29
CA ASP A 327 -6.50 -13.53 10.54
C ASP A 327 -6.01 -14.99 10.42
N GLY A 328 -6.66 -15.81 9.58
CA GLY A 328 -6.14 -17.11 9.13
C GLY A 328 -4.80 -16.98 8.41
N CYS A 329 -4.74 -16.19 7.34
CA CYS A 329 -3.53 -15.95 6.55
C CYS A 329 -2.38 -15.41 7.42
N ARG A 330 -2.69 -14.48 8.35
CA ARG A 330 -1.70 -13.92 9.28
C ARG A 330 -1.05 -15.00 10.15
N ARG A 331 -1.83 -15.98 10.63
CA ARG A 331 -1.32 -17.10 11.42
C ARG A 331 -0.41 -18.01 10.58
N GLU A 332 -0.79 -18.30 9.35
CA GLU A 332 0.04 -19.10 8.42
C GLU A 332 1.37 -18.42 8.12
N ILE A 333 1.36 -17.11 7.84
CA ILE A 333 2.59 -16.32 7.63
C ILE A 333 3.48 -16.38 8.88
N HIS A 334 2.90 -16.23 10.06
CA HIS A 334 3.67 -16.29 11.31
C HIS A 334 4.32 -17.68 11.51
N LEU A 335 3.60 -18.77 11.22
CA LEU A 335 4.13 -20.12 11.26
C LEU A 335 5.25 -20.33 10.23
N ALA A 336 5.07 -19.86 9.00
CA ALA A 336 6.07 -19.93 7.95
C ALA A 336 7.34 -19.16 8.32
N LYS A 337 7.19 -17.96 8.89
CA LYS A 337 8.30 -17.14 9.38
C LYS A 337 9.09 -17.85 10.48
N ALA A 338 8.40 -18.42 11.47
CA ALA A 338 9.05 -19.18 12.54
C ALA A 338 9.80 -20.41 12.00
N SER A 339 9.22 -21.12 11.03
CA SER A 339 9.89 -22.25 10.36
C SER A 339 11.13 -21.81 9.58
N PHE A 340 11.07 -20.68 8.89
CA PHE A 340 12.21 -20.11 8.17
C PHE A 340 13.33 -19.69 9.10
N GLU A 341 13.01 -19.00 10.20
CA GLU A 341 13.98 -18.60 11.23
C GLU A 341 14.71 -19.82 11.80
N GLU A 342 13.99 -20.92 12.06
CA GLU A 342 14.61 -22.14 12.54
C GLU A 342 15.54 -22.78 11.49
N ARG A 343 15.13 -22.82 10.21
CA ARG A 343 15.99 -23.30 9.12
C ARG A 343 17.25 -22.44 8.96
N SER A 344 17.13 -21.11 9.12
CA SER A 344 18.26 -20.19 9.09
C SER A 344 19.27 -20.52 10.19
N ARG A 345 18.82 -20.71 11.43
CA ARG A 345 19.70 -21.10 12.56
C ARG A 345 20.43 -22.40 12.29
N ILE A 346 19.75 -23.39 11.70
CA ILE A 346 20.36 -24.67 11.34
C ILE A 346 21.44 -24.48 10.27
N LEU A 347 21.18 -23.67 9.25
CA LEU A 347 22.16 -23.38 8.20
C LEU A 347 23.39 -22.66 8.74
N GLU A 348 23.21 -21.63 9.56
CA GLU A 348 24.31 -20.91 10.21
C GLU A 348 25.16 -21.84 11.10
N ALA A 349 24.54 -22.79 11.80
CA ALA A 349 25.26 -23.78 12.59
C ALA A 349 26.08 -24.75 11.71
N LYS A 350 25.52 -25.18 10.57
CA LYS A 350 26.24 -26.03 9.60
C LYS A 350 27.40 -25.27 8.95
N GLU A 351 27.21 -24.01 8.59
CA GLU A 351 28.25 -23.17 8.03
C GLU A 351 29.42 -23.02 9.01
N ARG A 352 29.14 -22.67 10.27
CA ARG A 352 30.19 -22.60 11.32
C ARG A 352 30.95 -23.92 11.48
N LYS A 353 30.25 -25.06 11.38
CA LYS A 353 30.90 -26.38 11.43
C LYS A 353 31.82 -26.60 10.23
N LEU A 354 31.37 -26.28 9.02
CA LEU A 354 32.16 -26.42 7.80
C LEU A 354 33.38 -25.48 7.81
N GLN A 355 33.21 -24.23 8.26
CA GLN A 355 34.31 -23.28 8.45
C GLN A 355 35.36 -23.84 9.43
N GLY A 356 34.93 -24.44 10.54
CA GLY A 356 35.82 -25.13 11.47
C GLY A 356 36.58 -26.30 10.82
N GLN A 357 35.90 -27.13 10.02
CA GLN A 357 36.52 -28.23 9.29
C GLN A 357 37.54 -27.75 8.25
N LEU A 358 37.21 -26.68 7.51
CA LEU A 358 38.09 -26.07 6.53
C LEU A 358 39.36 -25.53 7.20
N MET A 359 39.23 -24.86 8.35
CA MET A 359 40.38 -24.35 9.11
C MET A 359 41.34 -25.48 9.50
N VAL A 360 40.82 -26.62 9.95
CA VAL A 360 41.63 -27.80 10.28
C VAL A 360 42.38 -28.30 9.05
N LEU A 361 41.72 -28.38 7.89
CA LEU A 361 42.36 -28.82 6.65
C LEU A 361 43.45 -27.85 6.17
N ILE A 362 43.22 -26.54 6.29
CA ILE A 362 44.22 -25.51 5.96
C ILE A 362 45.46 -25.69 6.84
N ILE A 363 45.28 -25.79 8.16
CA ILE A 363 46.40 -26.00 9.10
C ILE A 363 47.16 -27.29 8.78
N GLN A 364 46.45 -28.37 8.46
CA GLN A 364 47.08 -29.65 8.08
C GLN A 364 47.90 -29.51 6.79
N HIS A 365 47.36 -28.83 5.78
CA HIS A 365 48.05 -28.59 4.52
C HIS A 365 49.31 -27.73 4.72
N GLU A 366 49.22 -26.65 5.49
CA GLU A 366 50.37 -25.79 5.81
C GLU A 366 51.47 -26.55 6.59
N CYS A 367 51.08 -27.41 7.53
CA CYS A 367 52.01 -28.28 8.24
C CYS A 367 52.74 -29.25 7.29
N LEU A 368 52.01 -29.87 6.36
CA LEU A 368 52.59 -30.79 5.37
C LEU A 368 53.55 -30.06 4.43
N GLN A 369 53.17 -28.89 3.91
CA GLN A 369 54.04 -28.08 3.06
C GLN A 369 55.31 -27.60 3.80
N SER A 370 55.18 -27.23 5.08
CA SER A 370 56.34 -26.83 5.89
C SER A 370 57.30 -27.99 6.12
N ARG A 371 56.77 -29.20 6.31
CA ARG A 371 57.56 -30.42 6.49
C ARG A 371 58.28 -30.82 5.20
N GLU A 372 57.60 -30.79 4.06
CA GLU A 372 58.23 -31.05 2.75
C GLU A 372 59.36 -30.06 2.46
N LYS A 373 59.15 -28.76 2.74
CA LYS A 373 60.20 -27.74 2.58
C LYS A 373 61.40 -27.99 3.50
N ALA A 374 61.16 -28.37 4.76
CA ALA A 374 62.22 -28.67 5.71
C ALA A 374 63.05 -29.89 5.27
N ASP A 375 62.38 -30.96 4.83
CA ASP A 375 63.04 -32.19 4.37
C ASP A 375 63.92 -31.93 3.13
N VAL A 376 63.45 -31.10 2.18
CA VAL A 376 64.25 -30.70 1.00
C VAL A 376 65.48 -29.88 1.39
N LEU A 377 65.35 -28.94 2.34
CA LEU A 377 66.46 -28.11 2.80
C LEU A 377 67.53 -28.92 3.56
N VAL A 378 67.10 -29.89 4.37
CA VAL A 378 68.02 -30.82 5.06
C VAL A 378 68.77 -31.66 4.05
N PHE A 379 68.07 -32.25 3.06
CA PHE A 379 68.72 -33.00 1.98
C PHE A 379 69.70 -32.15 1.19
N GLN A 380 69.34 -30.90 0.83
CA GLN A 380 70.23 -30.00 0.11
C GLN A 380 71.51 -29.70 0.90
N LYS A 381 71.39 -29.46 2.22
CA LYS A 381 72.54 -29.16 3.07
C LYS A 381 73.48 -30.36 3.22
N GLU A 382 72.95 -31.55 3.48
CA GLU A 382 73.75 -32.78 3.60
C GLU A 382 74.49 -33.12 2.30
N LEU A 383 73.83 -32.91 1.16
CA LEU A 383 74.40 -33.16 -0.15
C LEU A 383 75.51 -32.14 -0.48
N LEU A 384 75.32 -30.86 -0.11
CA LEU A 384 76.33 -29.82 -0.26
C LEU A 384 77.57 -30.10 0.60
N ASP A 385 77.38 -30.49 1.88
CA ASP A 385 78.48 -30.85 2.78
C ASP A 385 79.26 -32.08 2.25
N MET A 386 78.57 -33.09 1.70
CA MET A 386 79.20 -34.24 1.04
C MET A 386 80.06 -33.81 -0.16
N MET A 387 79.54 -32.93 -1.02
CA MET A 387 80.25 -32.46 -2.21
C MET A 387 81.52 -31.67 -1.88
N ILE A 388 81.48 -30.86 -0.82
CA ILE A 388 82.63 -30.09 -0.34
C ILE A 388 83.67 -30.99 0.34
N GLN A 389 83.24 -31.99 1.12
CA GLN A 389 84.17 -32.81 1.91
C GLN A 389 84.80 -33.99 1.14
N MET A 390 84.13 -34.56 0.15
CA MET A 390 84.53 -35.86 -0.42
C MET A 390 85.14 -35.80 -1.83
N SER A 391 85.12 -34.65 -2.52
CA SER A 391 85.56 -34.55 -3.92
C SER A 391 86.69 -33.54 -4.15
N LEU A 392 87.79 -33.99 -4.78
CA LEU A 392 88.89 -33.15 -5.25
C LEU A 392 88.50 -32.29 -6.47
N ASP A 393 87.36 -32.58 -7.12
CA ASP A 393 86.83 -31.84 -8.27
C ASP A 393 85.29 -31.94 -8.32
N PRO A 394 84.57 -31.14 -7.52
CA PRO A 394 83.11 -31.21 -7.40
C PRO A 394 82.38 -30.94 -8.72
N ALA A 395 82.91 -30.03 -9.55
CA ALA A 395 82.34 -29.70 -10.86
C ALA A 395 82.43 -30.88 -11.83
N LYS A 396 83.55 -31.61 -11.83
CA LYS A 396 83.68 -32.81 -12.66
C LYS A 396 82.73 -33.93 -12.21
N LEU A 397 82.59 -34.14 -10.90
CA LEU A 397 81.76 -35.21 -10.35
C LEU A 397 80.27 -34.99 -10.64
N VAL A 398 79.77 -33.76 -10.43
CA VAL A 398 78.39 -33.41 -10.77
C VAL A 398 78.15 -33.57 -12.26
N LEU A 399 79.09 -33.13 -13.11
CA LEU A 399 78.95 -33.29 -14.55
C LEU A 399 78.91 -34.76 -14.99
N GLN A 400 79.75 -35.62 -14.39
CA GLN A 400 79.74 -37.06 -14.66
C GLN A 400 78.43 -37.71 -14.22
N ALA A 401 77.92 -37.37 -13.03
CA ALA A 401 76.64 -37.85 -12.55
C ALA A 401 75.49 -37.44 -13.49
N MET A 402 75.51 -36.20 -13.99
CA MET A 402 74.52 -35.74 -14.96
C MET A 402 74.60 -36.50 -16.29
N GLN A 403 75.81 -36.73 -16.80
CA GLN A 403 76.05 -37.49 -18.03
C GLN A 403 75.61 -38.97 -17.90
N GLU A 404 75.88 -39.60 -16.76
CA GLU A 404 75.46 -40.97 -16.48
C GLU A 404 73.93 -41.07 -16.40
N LEU A 405 73.29 -40.11 -15.71
CA LEU A 405 71.84 -40.03 -15.65
C LEU A 405 71.26 -39.90 -17.07
N ASP A 406 71.77 -38.98 -17.90
CA ASP A 406 71.32 -38.73 -19.29
C ASP A 406 71.49 -39.93 -20.23
N SER A 407 72.49 -40.76 -19.99
CA SER A 407 72.76 -41.94 -20.82
C SER A 407 71.82 -43.13 -20.54
N SER A 408 71.07 -43.10 -19.43
CA SER A 408 70.06 -44.11 -19.14
C SER A 408 68.77 -43.84 -19.93
N SER A 409 68.30 -44.82 -20.69
CA SER A 409 67.16 -44.71 -21.63
C SER A 409 65.77 -44.57 -20.97
N SER A 410 65.71 -44.03 -19.74
CA SER A 410 64.50 -43.78 -18.95
C SER A 410 64.39 -42.29 -18.58
N PHE A 411 64.71 -41.40 -19.51
CA PHE A 411 64.85 -39.96 -19.28
C PHE A 411 63.54 -39.15 -19.34
N ASP A 412 62.40 -39.80 -19.07
CA ASP A 412 61.09 -39.15 -19.04
C ASP A 412 60.51 -38.99 -17.62
N SER A 413 61.27 -39.37 -16.59
CA SER A 413 60.84 -39.14 -15.21
C SER A 413 61.18 -37.70 -14.78
N GLY A 414 60.16 -36.93 -14.39
CA GLY A 414 60.36 -35.60 -13.78
C GLY A 414 61.21 -35.61 -12.49
N VAL A 415 61.56 -36.79 -11.97
CA VAL A 415 62.45 -36.98 -10.81
C VAL A 415 63.91 -36.74 -11.22
N THR A 416 64.37 -37.30 -12.34
CA THR A 416 65.76 -37.16 -12.79
C THR A 416 66.14 -35.71 -13.10
N LYS A 417 65.24 -34.98 -13.78
CA LYS A 417 65.45 -33.55 -14.08
C LYS A 417 65.47 -32.68 -12.81
N ARG A 418 64.66 -33.03 -11.79
CA ARG A 418 64.69 -32.36 -10.48
C ARG A 418 65.97 -32.67 -9.71
N SER A 419 66.46 -33.90 -9.77
CA SER A 419 67.75 -34.28 -9.16
C SER A 419 68.92 -33.53 -9.80
N CYS A 420 68.98 -33.43 -11.14
CA CYS A 420 70.00 -32.64 -11.83
C CYS A 420 69.91 -31.14 -11.46
N LEU A 421 68.70 -30.59 -11.37
CA LEU A 421 68.50 -29.20 -10.96
C LEU A 421 69.01 -28.94 -9.53
N LEU A 422 68.77 -29.86 -8.61
CA LEU A 422 69.27 -29.77 -7.22
C LEU A 422 70.79 -29.86 -7.16
N LEU A 423 71.40 -30.79 -7.90
CA LEU A 423 72.87 -30.92 -7.97
C LEU A 423 73.53 -29.66 -8.53
N LEU A 424 72.95 -29.07 -9.59
CA LEU A 424 73.42 -27.82 -10.16
C LEU A 424 73.27 -26.64 -9.19
N ARG A 425 72.19 -26.62 -8.40
CA ARG A 425 71.99 -25.60 -7.36
C ARG A 425 73.03 -25.71 -6.25
N CYS A 426 73.26 -26.91 -5.72
CA CYS A 426 74.32 -27.17 -4.74
C CYS A 426 75.70 -26.79 -5.30
N LEU A 427 76.00 -27.14 -6.56
CA LEU A 427 77.26 -26.80 -7.19
C LEU A 427 77.44 -25.28 -7.36
N GLY A 428 76.38 -24.57 -7.73
CA GLY A 428 76.38 -23.11 -7.84
C GLY A 428 76.65 -22.41 -6.51
N GLU A 429 76.06 -22.92 -5.42
CA GLU A 429 76.29 -22.40 -4.05
C GLU A 429 77.73 -22.66 -3.56
N ALA A 430 78.34 -23.79 -3.94
CA ALA A 430 79.72 -24.11 -3.60
C ALA A 430 80.77 -23.31 -4.40
N SER A 431 80.38 -22.69 -5.54
CA SER A 431 81.23 -21.89 -6.44
C SER A 431 82.65 -22.47 -6.67
N PRO A 432 82.79 -23.74 -7.11
CA PRO A 432 84.10 -24.37 -7.28
C PRO A 432 84.86 -23.81 -8.49
N VAL A 433 86.19 -23.92 -8.47
CA VAL A 433 87.02 -23.56 -9.63
C VAL A 433 86.86 -24.61 -10.74
N ILE A 434 86.28 -24.20 -11.87
CA ILE A 434 85.96 -25.11 -12.99
C ILE A 434 87.14 -25.18 -13.96
N LYS A 435 87.68 -26.39 -14.14
CA LYS A 435 88.78 -26.64 -15.08
C LYS A 435 88.28 -26.54 -16.53
N PRO A 436 89.11 -26.06 -17.48
CA PRO A 436 88.72 -25.91 -18.89
C PRO A 436 88.17 -27.20 -19.53
N GLN A 437 88.77 -28.36 -19.20
CA GLN A 437 88.33 -29.67 -19.67
C GLN A 437 86.89 -30.02 -19.24
N VAL A 438 86.52 -29.64 -18.02
CA VAL A 438 85.17 -29.85 -17.47
C VAL A 438 84.18 -28.89 -18.13
N LYS A 439 84.61 -27.66 -18.42
CA LYS A 439 83.82 -26.65 -19.13
C LYS A 439 83.48 -27.09 -20.56
N GLU A 440 84.43 -27.68 -21.28
CA GLU A 440 84.20 -28.25 -22.62
C GLU A 440 83.19 -29.41 -22.59
N ALA A 441 83.32 -30.31 -21.62
CA ALA A 441 82.37 -31.42 -21.46
C ALA A 441 80.96 -30.93 -21.05
N ALA A 442 80.87 -29.90 -20.18
CA ALA A 442 79.61 -29.26 -19.81
C ALA A 442 78.97 -28.56 -21.01
N MET A 443 79.78 -27.97 -21.89
CA MET A 443 79.31 -27.36 -23.13
C MET A 443 78.71 -28.40 -24.08
N ALA A 444 79.32 -29.58 -24.21
CA ALA A 444 78.75 -30.67 -25.01
C ALA A 444 77.38 -31.11 -24.46
N LEU A 445 77.28 -31.25 -23.14
CA LEU A 445 76.04 -31.63 -22.46
C LEU A 445 74.94 -30.56 -22.63
N ALA A 446 75.28 -29.28 -22.46
CA ALA A 446 74.32 -28.19 -22.63
C ALA A 446 73.75 -28.12 -24.06
N LYS A 447 74.57 -28.39 -25.08
CA LYS A 447 74.12 -28.48 -26.47
C LYS A 447 73.19 -29.66 -26.70
N GLN A 448 73.51 -30.81 -26.08
CA GLN A 448 72.66 -32.00 -26.13
C GLN A 448 71.28 -31.74 -25.50
N TRP A 449 71.25 -31.16 -24.30
CA TRP A 449 70.01 -30.81 -23.61
C TRP A 449 69.16 -29.80 -24.39
N LYS A 450 69.81 -28.80 -25.01
CA LYS A 450 69.12 -27.85 -25.90
C LYS A 450 68.44 -28.57 -27.06
N ALA A 451 69.12 -29.51 -27.72
CA ALA A 451 68.55 -30.29 -28.82
C ALA A 451 67.38 -31.17 -28.35
N GLN A 452 67.49 -31.76 -27.15
CA GLN A 452 66.42 -32.58 -26.57
C GLN A 452 65.18 -31.76 -26.18
N LEU A 453 65.36 -30.54 -25.65
CA LEU A 453 64.25 -29.63 -25.33
C LEU A 453 63.47 -29.17 -26.57
N ALA A 454 64.12 -29.08 -27.72
CA ALA A 454 63.46 -28.77 -28.99
C ALA A 454 62.59 -29.94 -29.51
N ALA A 455 62.81 -31.17 -29.03
CA ALA A 455 62.20 -32.39 -29.56
C ALA A 455 61.10 -33.01 -28.66
N SER A 456 60.94 -32.57 -27.41
CA SER A 456 60.02 -33.18 -26.44
C SER A 456 59.17 -32.16 -25.67
N SER A 457 57.91 -32.50 -25.36
CA SER A 457 56.94 -31.62 -24.66
C SER A 457 56.68 -31.99 -23.19
N ALA A 458 57.13 -33.15 -22.71
CA ALA A 458 56.95 -33.54 -21.31
C ALA A 458 58.07 -32.97 -20.41
N ASN A 459 57.69 -32.32 -19.30
CA ASN A 459 58.60 -31.70 -18.32
C ASN A 459 59.48 -30.56 -18.88
N TYR A 460 58.91 -29.75 -19.78
CA TYR A 460 59.59 -28.63 -20.45
C TYR A 460 60.19 -27.62 -19.45
N ILE A 461 59.42 -27.15 -18.45
CA ILE A 461 59.84 -26.12 -17.49
C ILE A 461 61.07 -26.55 -16.66
N PHE A 462 61.05 -27.75 -16.07
CA PHE A 462 62.18 -28.24 -15.26
C PHE A 462 63.44 -28.50 -16.09
N GLY A 463 63.27 -28.93 -17.35
CA GLY A 463 64.40 -29.11 -18.26
C GLY A 463 65.03 -27.79 -18.69
N VAL A 464 64.21 -26.76 -18.96
CA VAL A 464 64.70 -25.40 -19.24
C VAL A 464 65.44 -24.82 -18.03
N LEU A 465 64.89 -24.96 -16.82
CA LEU A 465 65.55 -24.54 -15.57
C LEU A 465 66.92 -25.23 -15.38
N ALA A 466 67.00 -26.54 -15.59
CA ALA A 466 68.24 -27.29 -15.44
C ALA A 466 69.29 -26.86 -16.48
N LEU A 467 68.89 -26.62 -17.73
CA LEU A 467 69.77 -26.11 -18.77
C LEU A 467 70.31 -24.71 -18.43
N LEU A 468 69.44 -23.79 -18.01
CA LEU A 468 69.84 -22.43 -17.64
C LEU A 468 70.80 -22.44 -16.44
N ARG A 469 70.52 -23.26 -15.42
CA ARG A 469 71.44 -23.43 -14.28
C ARG A 469 72.78 -24.04 -14.70
N LEU A 470 72.80 -25.03 -15.59
CA LEU A 470 74.04 -25.61 -16.13
C LEU A 470 74.90 -24.54 -16.82
N ILE A 471 74.27 -23.68 -17.63
CA ILE A 471 74.94 -22.60 -18.35
C ILE A 471 75.56 -21.58 -17.38
N VAL A 472 74.82 -21.21 -16.33
CA VAL A 472 75.31 -20.28 -15.31
C VAL A 472 76.45 -20.90 -14.51
N VAL A 473 76.23 -22.08 -13.93
CA VAL A 473 77.16 -22.71 -12.97
C VAL A 473 78.48 -23.08 -13.64
N TYR A 474 78.46 -23.55 -14.89
CA TYR A 474 79.68 -23.86 -15.66
C TYR A 474 80.21 -22.68 -16.47
N GLU A 475 79.69 -21.47 -16.24
CA GLU A 475 80.11 -20.21 -16.87
C GLU A 475 80.14 -20.28 -18.42
N LEU A 476 79.13 -20.93 -19.00
CA LEU A 476 79.03 -21.18 -20.44
C LEU A 476 78.36 -20.04 -21.22
N ILE A 477 77.91 -18.99 -20.53
CA ILE A 477 77.15 -17.85 -21.08
C ILE A 477 77.75 -17.30 -22.39
N PRO A 478 79.09 -17.08 -22.52
CA PRO A 478 79.66 -16.49 -23.74
C PRO A 478 79.46 -17.32 -25.01
N ALA A 479 79.12 -18.61 -24.88
CA ALA A 479 78.92 -19.51 -26.00
C ALA A 479 77.47 -19.54 -26.53
N PHE A 480 76.55 -18.77 -25.93
CA PHE A 480 75.14 -18.72 -26.30
C PHE A 480 74.73 -17.33 -26.80
N CYS A 481 73.79 -17.30 -27.75
CA CYS A 481 73.21 -16.06 -28.24
C CYS A 481 72.32 -15.43 -27.15
N PRO A 482 72.47 -14.13 -26.82
CA PRO A 482 71.68 -13.47 -25.78
C PRO A 482 70.16 -13.57 -25.99
N ASN A 483 69.68 -13.40 -27.22
CA ASN A 483 68.25 -13.49 -27.55
C ASN A 483 67.69 -14.89 -27.26
N GLU A 484 68.48 -15.94 -27.52
CA GLU A 484 68.05 -17.33 -27.26
C GLU A 484 67.97 -17.62 -25.77
N LEU A 485 68.89 -17.07 -24.97
CA LEU A 485 68.83 -17.17 -23.52
C LEU A 485 67.63 -16.41 -22.96
N GLU A 486 67.31 -15.24 -23.52
CA GLU A 486 66.15 -14.45 -23.13
C GLU A 486 64.84 -15.18 -23.43
N ASP A 487 64.71 -15.81 -24.59
CA ASP A 487 63.55 -16.63 -24.95
C ASP A 487 63.37 -17.83 -24.00
N LEU A 488 64.48 -18.52 -23.66
CA LEU A 488 64.45 -19.63 -22.71
C LEU A 488 64.02 -19.17 -21.30
N VAL A 489 64.51 -18.03 -20.83
CA VAL A 489 64.12 -17.45 -19.53
C VAL A 489 62.66 -16.98 -19.55
N ASN A 490 62.18 -16.38 -20.64
CA ASN A 490 60.79 -15.97 -20.79
C ASN A 490 59.83 -17.17 -20.77
N SER A 491 60.25 -18.33 -21.28
CA SER A 491 59.44 -19.55 -21.30
C SER A 491 59.13 -20.13 -19.92
N ILE A 492 59.81 -19.64 -18.86
CA ILE A 492 59.61 -20.03 -17.47
C ILE A 492 59.12 -18.86 -16.59
N SER A 493 58.47 -17.84 -17.17
CA SER A 493 58.03 -16.60 -16.49
C SER A 493 57.35 -16.82 -15.13
N ASP A 494 56.53 -17.85 -15.01
CA ASP A 494 55.70 -18.10 -13.83
C ASP A 494 56.44 -18.83 -12.69
N HIS A 495 57.72 -19.16 -12.90
CA HIS A 495 58.54 -19.86 -11.92
C HIS A 495 59.31 -18.89 -11.01
N VAL A 496 59.36 -19.21 -9.71
CA VAL A 496 59.97 -18.35 -8.67
C VAL A 496 61.46 -18.03 -8.90
N GLU A 497 62.19 -18.91 -9.61
CA GLU A 497 63.64 -18.77 -9.86
C GLU A 497 63.97 -17.91 -11.11
N THR A 498 62.98 -17.47 -11.87
CA THR A 498 63.19 -16.81 -13.17
C THR A 498 63.92 -15.48 -13.06
N ASN A 499 63.61 -14.68 -12.04
CA ASN A 499 64.30 -13.42 -11.80
C ASN A 499 65.75 -13.62 -11.34
N GLU A 500 66.03 -14.66 -10.54
CA GLU A 500 67.39 -15.02 -10.10
C GLU A 500 68.26 -15.42 -11.30
N LEU A 501 67.76 -16.32 -12.15
CA LEU A 501 68.48 -16.79 -13.34
C LEU A 501 68.72 -15.67 -14.34
N ARG A 502 67.77 -14.74 -14.49
CA ARG A 502 67.92 -13.60 -15.40
C ARG A 502 69.08 -12.70 -15.00
N VAL A 503 69.26 -12.45 -13.70
CA VAL A 503 70.39 -11.67 -13.18
C VAL A 503 71.70 -12.41 -13.40
N LEU A 504 71.76 -13.71 -13.08
CA LEU A 504 72.96 -14.54 -13.24
C LEU A 504 73.40 -14.68 -14.72
N LEU A 505 72.45 -14.60 -15.65
CA LEU A 505 72.71 -14.63 -17.10
C LEU A 505 73.10 -13.26 -17.69
N GLY A 506 73.10 -12.18 -16.89
CA GLY A 506 73.46 -10.83 -17.35
C GLY A 506 72.38 -10.11 -18.17
N LEU A 507 71.14 -10.61 -18.15
CA LEU A 507 70.00 -10.05 -18.90
C LEU A 507 69.38 -8.89 -18.10
N SER A 508 69.76 -7.65 -18.41
CA SER A 508 69.63 -6.46 -17.54
C SER A 508 68.22 -5.84 -17.34
N ARG A 509 67.12 -6.61 -17.33
CA ARG A 509 65.79 -6.11 -16.90
C ARG A 509 64.95 -7.15 -16.13
N PRO A 510 64.54 -6.89 -14.88
CA PRO A 510 63.56 -7.74 -14.18
C PRO A 510 62.23 -7.80 -14.95
N LEU A 511 61.56 -8.96 -14.99
CA LEU A 511 60.15 -9.01 -15.41
C LEU A 511 59.28 -8.37 -14.32
N PRO A 512 58.21 -7.63 -14.67
CA PRO A 512 57.23 -7.18 -13.68
C PRO A 512 56.59 -8.41 -13.00
N CYS A 513 56.57 -8.39 -11.66
CA CYS A 513 55.94 -9.41 -10.82
C CYS A 513 54.43 -9.50 -11.05
#